data_AF-A0AA91GJ71-F1
#
_entry.id   AF-A0AA91GJ71-F1
#
_cell.length_a   1.000
_cell.length_b   1.000
_cell.length_c   1.000
_cell.angle_alpha   90.00
_cell.angle_beta   90.00
_cell.angle_gamma   90.00
#
_symmetry.space_group_name_H-M   'P 1'
#
loop_
_entity.id
_entity.type
_entity.pdbx_description
1 polymer ?
#
loop_
_entity_poly.entity_id
_entity_poly.type
_entity_poly.pdbx_seq_one_letter_code
_entity_poly.pdbx_strand_id
1 'polypeptide(L)'
;MIKMKTRKKLLLLLTSLCLAYSFAPNVVQAEESISEQQTKSSMLSVQFLGTNDFHGALSEAASLSSNLAQEKNNFINQFPEGLSMRVQAGDMVGSSPVNSSLLQDEPTIKVMNKMNFDFGTLGNHEFDEGLEEFNRILTGTAPKKGQFNLETENYPREASSQQILIANVLKKMTRRFHIIGSRML
;
A
#
# COMPACT_ATOMS: atom_id res chain seq x y z
N MET A 1 45.64 -77.79 -37.50
CA MET A 1 46.06 -77.86 -36.09
C MET A 1 46.72 -76.53 -35.68
N ILE A 2 45.94 -75.47 -35.41
CA ILE A 2 46.44 -74.19 -34.89
C ILE A 2 45.49 -73.71 -33.77
N LYS A 3 46.00 -73.90 -32.54
CA LYS A 3 45.83 -73.11 -31.30
C LYS A 3 44.43 -72.89 -30.72
N MET A 4 44.04 -73.83 -29.85
CA MET A 4 43.15 -73.63 -28.68
C MET A 4 43.67 -72.61 -27.63
N LYS A 5 44.83 -71.97 -27.85
CA LYS A 5 45.52 -71.09 -26.88
C LYS A 5 44.99 -69.65 -26.88
N THR A 6 44.33 -69.21 -27.95
CA THR A 6 43.76 -67.86 -28.11
C THR A 6 42.36 -67.71 -27.49
N ARG A 7 41.58 -68.79 -27.42
CA ARG A 7 40.22 -68.77 -26.82
C ARG A 7 40.24 -68.60 -25.29
N LYS A 8 41.25 -69.15 -24.60
CA LYS A 8 41.41 -68.98 -23.14
C LYS A 8 41.83 -67.55 -22.74
N LYS A 9 42.60 -66.85 -23.58
CA LYS A 9 42.97 -65.44 -23.35
C LYS A 9 41.81 -64.48 -23.59
N LEU A 10 40.96 -64.77 -24.57
CA LEU A 10 39.76 -63.98 -24.84
C LEU A 10 38.70 -64.16 -23.73
N LEU A 11 38.57 -65.39 -23.20
CA LEU A 11 37.64 -65.69 -22.11
C LEU A 11 38.07 -65.04 -20.78
N LEU A 12 39.38 -64.97 -20.48
CA LEU A 12 39.87 -64.25 -19.30
C LEU A 12 39.71 -62.72 -19.40
N LEU A 13 39.78 -62.16 -20.61
CA LEU A 13 39.59 -60.73 -20.83
C LEU A 13 38.11 -60.32 -20.67
N LEU A 14 37.19 -61.19 -21.09
CA LEU A 14 35.75 -60.98 -20.96
C LEU A 14 35.25 -61.10 -19.51
N THR A 15 35.86 -61.96 -18.69
CA THR A 15 35.49 -62.07 -17.26
C THR A 15 35.98 -60.89 -16.41
N SER A 16 37.12 -60.29 -16.78
CA SER A 16 37.65 -59.11 -16.07
C SER A 16 36.85 -57.83 -16.37
N LEU A 17 36.14 -57.77 -17.50
CA LEU A 17 35.35 -56.59 -17.88
C LEU A 17 33.97 -56.56 -17.19
N CYS A 18 33.42 -57.73 -16.82
CA CYS A 18 32.15 -57.82 -16.10
C CYS A 18 32.24 -57.47 -14.60
N LEU A 19 33.41 -57.60 -13.98
CA LEU A 19 33.58 -57.33 -12.53
C LEU A 19 33.75 -55.84 -12.21
N ALA A 20 34.10 -55.00 -13.20
CA ALA A 20 34.21 -53.56 -13.03
C ALA A 20 32.85 -52.83 -13.17
N TYR A 21 31.84 -53.46 -13.79
CA TYR A 21 30.52 -52.87 -13.99
C TYR A 21 29.58 -53.00 -12.78
N SER A 22 29.96 -53.74 -11.74
CA SER A 22 29.12 -53.97 -10.55
C SER A 22 29.31 -52.93 -9.45
N PHE A 23 30.21 -51.96 -9.63
CA PHE A 23 30.51 -50.90 -8.64
C PHE A 23 30.30 -49.48 -9.16
N ALA A 24 29.53 -49.29 -10.23
CA ALA A 24 29.02 -47.96 -10.54
C ALA A 24 27.93 -47.61 -9.51
N PRO A 25 28.05 -46.51 -8.74
CA PRO A 25 26.94 -46.07 -7.91
C PRO A 25 25.75 -45.81 -8.82
N ASN A 26 24.63 -46.48 -8.56
CA ASN A 26 23.35 -46.10 -9.13
C ASN A 26 23.02 -44.72 -8.57
N VAL A 27 23.38 -43.66 -9.30
CA VAL A 27 22.81 -42.34 -9.08
C VAL A 27 21.37 -42.46 -9.54
N VAL A 28 20.48 -42.77 -8.61
CA VAL A 28 19.05 -42.56 -8.78
C VAL A 28 18.89 -41.05 -8.91
N GLN A 29 18.89 -40.55 -10.14
CA GLN A 29 18.28 -39.26 -10.42
C GLN A 29 16.79 -39.45 -10.14
N ALA A 30 16.35 -38.92 -9.00
CA ALA A 30 14.95 -38.63 -8.81
C ALA A 30 14.56 -37.67 -9.95
N GLU A 31 13.83 -38.17 -10.93
CA GLU A 31 13.01 -37.31 -11.77
C GLU A 31 11.92 -36.75 -10.85
N GLU A 32 12.25 -35.65 -10.18
CA GLU A 32 11.25 -34.75 -9.63
C GLU A 32 10.48 -34.20 -10.83
N SER A 33 9.46 -34.94 -11.27
CA SER A 33 8.40 -34.42 -12.11
C SER A 33 7.55 -33.49 -11.23
N ILE A 34 8.15 -32.40 -10.76
CA ILE A 34 7.41 -31.24 -10.34
C ILE A 34 6.81 -30.73 -11.63
N SER A 35 5.53 -31.02 -11.82
CA SER A 35 4.69 -30.23 -12.69
C SER A 35 4.80 -28.79 -12.18
N GLU A 36 5.73 -28.04 -12.76
CA GLU A 36 5.69 -26.58 -12.72
C GLU A 36 4.39 -26.20 -13.43
N GLN A 37 3.28 -26.20 -12.69
CA GLN A 37 2.28 -25.19 -12.91
C GLN A 37 2.97 -23.87 -12.59
N GLN A 38 3.66 -23.36 -13.62
CA GLN A 38 4.16 -22.01 -13.68
C GLN A 38 2.93 -21.12 -13.59
N THR A 39 2.50 -20.81 -12.36
CA THR A 39 1.64 -19.67 -12.08
C THR A 39 2.45 -18.50 -12.58
N LYS A 40 2.16 -18.08 -13.82
CA LYS A 40 2.64 -16.83 -14.39
C LYS A 40 2.16 -15.75 -13.43
N SER A 41 3.00 -15.40 -12.47
CA SER A 41 2.74 -14.31 -11.54
C SER A 41 2.65 -13.06 -12.40
N SER A 42 1.43 -12.62 -12.69
CA SER A 42 1.20 -11.35 -13.35
C SER A 42 1.62 -10.28 -12.35
N MET A 43 2.69 -9.56 -12.66
CA MET A 43 3.07 -8.39 -11.86
C MET A 43 1.94 -7.38 -11.93
N LEU A 44 1.41 -7.01 -10.77
CA LEU A 44 0.40 -5.97 -10.63
C LEU A 44 1.11 -4.64 -10.41
N SER A 45 1.00 -3.72 -11.36
CA SER A 45 1.51 -2.36 -11.19
C SER A 45 0.62 -1.59 -10.21
N VAL A 46 1.23 -0.91 -9.25
CA VAL A 46 0.54 -0.07 -8.26
C VAL A 46 1.16 1.32 -8.25
N GLN A 47 0.33 2.35 -8.24
CA GLN A 47 0.72 3.75 -8.11
C GLN A 47 0.12 4.35 -6.83
N PHE A 48 0.95 5.07 -6.10
CA PHE A 48 0.53 5.93 -5.01
C PHE A 48 0.75 7.38 -5.42
N LEU A 49 -0.30 8.17 -5.38
CA LEU A 49 -0.26 9.60 -5.66
C LEU A 49 -0.40 10.34 -4.33
N GLY A 50 0.71 10.93 -3.88
CA GLY A 50 0.85 11.46 -2.53
C GLY A 50 0.76 12.99 -2.43
N THR A 51 0.27 13.49 -1.30
CA THR A 51 0.51 14.87 -0.84
C THR A 51 0.77 14.89 0.67
N ASN A 52 1.39 15.95 1.17
CA ASN A 52 1.57 16.26 2.59
C ASN A 52 1.43 17.77 2.81
N ASP A 53 1.34 18.19 4.06
CA ASP A 53 1.48 19.61 4.46
C ASP A 53 0.57 20.55 3.66
N PHE A 54 -0.65 20.09 3.37
CA PHE A 54 -1.59 20.88 2.57
C PHE A 54 -2.12 22.07 3.35
N HIS A 55 -2.24 22.00 4.68
CA HIS A 55 -2.54 23.16 5.54
C HIS A 55 -3.72 24.01 5.05
N GLY A 56 -4.79 23.39 4.56
CA GLY A 56 -5.92 24.08 3.97
C GLY A 56 -5.55 25.08 2.87
N ALA A 57 -4.52 24.79 2.07
CA ALA A 57 -4.06 25.57 0.92
C ALA A 57 -5.05 25.48 -0.25
N LEU A 58 -6.26 26.02 -0.05
CA LEU A 58 -7.38 25.88 -0.99
C LEU A 58 -7.10 26.54 -2.35
N SER A 59 -6.19 27.51 -2.42
CA SER A 59 -5.75 28.16 -3.67
C SER A 59 -5.01 27.18 -4.59
N GLU A 60 -4.33 26.20 -4.02
CA GLU A 60 -3.48 25.22 -4.68
C GLU A 60 -4.28 23.98 -5.09
N ALA A 61 -5.46 23.77 -4.49
CA ALA A 61 -6.32 22.60 -4.67
C ALA A 61 -6.60 22.25 -6.14
N ALA A 62 -6.89 23.26 -6.97
CA ALA A 62 -7.21 23.03 -8.38
C ALA A 62 -5.99 22.49 -9.15
N SER A 63 -4.81 23.06 -8.90
CA SER A 63 -3.56 22.59 -9.53
C SER A 63 -3.19 21.20 -9.05
N LEU A 64 -3.25 20.96 -7.73
CA LEU A 64 -3.00 19.64 -7.16
C LEU A 64 -3.93 18.58 -7.76
N SER A 65 -5.24 18.85 -7.78
CA SER A 65 -6.23 17.94 -8.37
C SER A 65 -5.96 17.62 -9.84
N SER A 66 -5.60 18.63 -10.63
CA SER A 66 -5.27 18.48 -12.05
C SER A 66 -4.04 17.59 -12.24
N ASN A 67 -2.97 17.85 -11.50
CA ASN A 67 -1.74 17.05 -11.55
C ASN A 67 -2.00 15.60 -11.14
N LEU A 68 -2.72 15.38 -10.03
CA LEU A 68 -3.10 14.03 -9.57
C LEU A 68 -3.96 13.29 -10.60
N ALA A 69 -4.83 13.99 -11.34
CA ALA A 69 -5.65 13.38 -12.39
C ALA A 69 -4.81 13.02 -13.61
N GLN A 70 -3.90 13.92 -14.02
CA GLN A 70 -3.00 13.70 -15.13
C GLN A 70 -2.07 12.51 -14.87
N GLU A 71 -1.42 12.45 -13.70
CA GLU A 71 -0.52 11.35 -13.36
C GLU A 71 -1.23 10.00 -13.24
N LYS A 72 -2.48 9.99 -12.74
CA LYS A 72 -3.33 8.81 -12.76
C LYS A 72 -3.60 8.35 -14.19
N ASN A 73 -3.99 9.26 -15.08
CA ASN A 73 -4.31 8.92 -16.47
C ASN A 73 -3.06 8.41 -17.22
N ASN A 74 -1.91 9.04 -17.03
CA ASN A 74 -0.63 8.59 -17.60
C ASN A 74 -0.32 7.15 -17.17
N PHE A 75 -0.48 6.86 -15.88
CA PHE A 75 -0.24 5.53 -15.33
C PHE A 75 -1.21 4.48 -15.87
N ILE A 76 -2.51 4.76 -15.90
CA ILE A 76 -3.52 3.81 -16.42
C ILE A 76 -3.33 3.57 -17.93
N ASN A 77 -2.89 4.58 -18.69
CA ASN A 77 -2.54 4.39 -20.11
C ASN A 77 -1.34 3.47 -20.30
N GLN A 78 -0.36 3.51 -19.39
CA GLN A 78 0.83 2.65 -19.43
C GLN A 78 0.54 1.24 -18.87
N PHE A 79 -0.31 1.16 -17.85
CA PHE A 79 -0.67 -0.06 -17.14
C PHE A 79 -2.20 -0.16 -17.02
N PRO A 80 -2.91 -0.65 -18.06
CA PRO A 80 -4.38 -0.70 -18.06
C PRO A 80 -5.00 -1.50 -16.91
N GLU A 81 -4.29 -2.54 -16.43
CA GLU A 81 -4.68 -3.36 -15.27
C GLU A 81 -4.04 -2.86 -13.95
N GLY A 82 -3.38 -1.71 -13.96
CA GLY A 82 -2.72 -1.14 -12.81
C GLY A 82 -3.69 -0.53 -11.81
N LEU A 83 -3.33 -0.56 -10.53
CA LEU A 83 -4.09 0.10 -9.46
C LEU A 83 -3.44 1.45 -9.13
N SER A 84 -4.24 2.51 -9.03
CA SER A 84 -3.75 3.85 -8.65
C SER A 84 -4.65 4.41 -7.55
N MET A 85 -4.02 4.84 -6.45
CA MET A 85 -4.69 5.38 -5.27
C MET A 85 -4.05 6.68 -4.82
N ARG A 86 -4.85 7.56 -4.20
CA ARG A 86 -4.43 8.86 -3.68
C ARG A 86 -4.26 8.77 -2.17
N VAL A 87 -3.11 9.21 -1.67
CA VAL A 87 -2.75 9.12 -0.25
C VAL A 87 -2.24 10.44 0.30
N GLN A 88 -2.54 10.76 1.55
CA GLN A 88 -1.99 11.94 2.22
C GLN A 88 -1.17 11.56 3.46
N ALA A 89 -0.11 12.33 3.74
CA ALA A 89 0.88 12.02 4.79
C ALA A 89 0.78 12.88 6.07
N GLY A 90 -0.36 13.55 6.31
CA GLY A 90 -0.62 14.42 7.45
C GLY A 90 -0.55 15.91 7.11
N ASP A 91 -0.95 16.74 8.08
CA ASP A 91 -1.02 18.20 8.01
C ASP A 91 -1.88 18.70 6.84
N MET A 92 -3.07 18.11 6.67
CA MET A 92 -4.04 18.58 5.70
C MET A 92 -4.80 19.81 6.19
N VAL A 93 -5.02 19.88 7.50
CA VAL A 93 -5.72 20.95 8.23
C VAL A 93 -4.77 21.55 9.29
N GLY A 94 -5.21 22.62 9.95
CA GLY A 94 -4.40 23.32 10.95
C GLY A 94 -3.35 24.22 10.32
N SER A 95 -2.93 25.26 11.06
CA SER A 95 -2.12 26.38 10.54
C SER A 95 -2.60 26.96 9.18
N SER A 96 -3.88 26.80 8.86
CA SER A 96 -4.40 27.06 7.52
C SER A 96 -4.60 28.54 7.22
N PRO A 97 -4.49 28.97 5.95
CA PRO A 97 -4.89 30.30 5.54
C PRO A 97 -6.35 30.61 5.89
N VAL A 98 -6.68 31.90 5.99
CA VAL A 98 -7.98 32.38 6.51
C VAL A 98 -9.18 31.81 5.76
N ASN A 99 -9.06 31.58 4.45
CA ASN A 99 -10.13 31.00 3.64
C ASN A 99 -10.51 29.56 4.05
N SER A 100 -9.65 28.85 4.78
CA SER A 100 -9.93 27.54 5.36
C SER A 100 -10.17 27.65 6.87
N SER A 101 -9.27 28.30 7.62
CA SER A 101 -9.34 28.35 9.09
C SER A 101 -10.54 29.13 9.64
N LEU A 102 -11.05 30.13 8.90
CA LEU A 102 -12.27 30.87 9.30
C LEU A 102 -13.50 29.96 9.44
N LEU A 103 -13.50 28.83 8.71
CA LEU A 103 -14.57 27.85 8.65
C LEU A 103 -14.14 26.50 9.25
N GLN A 104 -13.19 26.52 10.20
CA GLN A 104 -12.72 25.33 10.91
C GLN A 104 -12.25 24.21 9.99
N ASP A 105 -11.60 24.57 8.88
CA ASP A 105 -11.07 23.66 7.87
C ASP A 105 -12.09 22.70 7.23
N GLU A 106 -13.39 22.92 7.44
CA GLU A 106 -14.47 22.23 6.74
C GLU A 106 -14.35 22.32 5.20
N PRO A 107 -13.94 23.47 4.60
CA PRO A 107 -13.68 23.53 3.16
C PRO A 107 -12.58 22.57 2.71
N THR A 108 -11.57 22.33 3.55
CA THR A 108 -10.46 21.43 3.25
C THR A 108 -10.94 19.99 3.17
N ILE A 109 -11.77 19.54 4.13
CA ILE A 109 -12.36 18.20 4.08
C ILE A 109 -13.15 17.98 2.77
N LYS A 110 -13.95 18.96 2.36
CA LYS A 110 -14.69 18.90 1.07
C LYS A 110 -13.78 18.84 -0.14
N VAL A 111 -12.70 19.62 -0.15
CA VAL A 111 -11.74 19.63 -1.24
C VAL A 111 -10.99 18.30 -1.34
N MET A 112 -10.57 17.74 -0.20
CA MET A 112 -9.95 16.40 -0.14
C MET A 112 -10.92 15.31 -0.61
N ASN A 113 -12.19 15.37 -0.22
CA ASN A 113 -13.24 14.48 -0.72
C ASN A 113 -13.41 14.61 -2.25
N LYS A 114 -13.48 15.83 -2.79
CA LYS A 114 -13.58 16.07 -4.24
C LYS A 114 -12.35 15.60 -5.01
N MET A 115 -11.18 15.64 -4.38
CA MET A 115 -9.94 15.07 -4.92
C MET A 115 -9.87 13.55 -4.74
N ASN A 116 -10.88 12.90 -4.15
CA ASN A 116 -10.95 11.45 -3.98
C ASN A 116 -9.67 10.87 -3.34
N PHE A 117 -9.21 11.46 -2.23
CA PHE A 117 -8.16 10.82 -1.43
C PHE A 117 -8.70 9.55 -0.78
N ASP A 118 -7.98 8.44 -0.95
CA ASP A 118 -8.39 7.11 -0.49
C ASP A 118 -7.93 6.85 0.94
N PHE A 119 -6.68 7.21 1.24
CA PHE A 119 -6.04 6.96 2.53
C PHE A 119 -5.30 8.18 3.04
N GLY A 120 -5.20 8.27 4.36
CA GLY A 120 -4.51 9.36 5.03
C GLY A 120 -3.83 8.90 6.31
N THR A 121 -2.91 9.69 6.82
CA THR A 121 -2.41 9.59 8.19
C THR A 121 -2.57 10.94 8.88
N LEU A 122 -2.14 11.02 10.13
CA LEU A 122 -2.14 12.22 10.94
C LEU A 122 -0.74 12.84 10.98
N GLY A 123 -0.69 14.15 10.81
CA GLY A 123 0.43 15.01 11.18
C GLY A 123 0.20 15.63 12.55
N ASN A 124 0.95 16.68 12.87
CA ASN A 124 0.83 17.36 14.15
C ASN A 124 -0.26 18.44 14.15
N HIS A 125 -0.56 19.04 13.00
CA HIS A 125 -1.52 20.14 12.89
C HIS A 125 -2.98 19.68 12.86
N GLU A 126 -3.24 18.40 12.61
CA GLU A 126 -4.56 17.80 12.84
C GLU A 126 -5.07 18.00 14.27
N PHE A 127 -4.18 18.25 15.24
CA PHE A 127 -4.54 18.38 16.66
C PHE A 127 -4.42 19.81 17.21
N ASP A 128 -4.24 20.83 16.37
CA ASP A 128 -4.10 22.22 16.82
C ASP A 128 -5.29 22.68 17.69
N GLU A 129 -6.51 22.23 17.34
CA GLU A 129 -7.75 22.50 18.09
C GLU A 129 -8.17 21.31 18.99
N GLY A 130 -7.31 20.30 19.11
CA GLY A 130 -7.52 19.11 19.93
C GLY A 130 -8.25 17.96 19.22
N LEU A 131 -8.18 16.78 19.85
CA LEU A 131 -8.68 15.53 19.28
C LEU A 131 -10.22 15.52 19.08
N GLU A 132 -10.97 16.18 19.96
CA GLU A 132 -12.44 16.28 19.84
C GLU A 132 -12.81 17.02 18.56
N GLU A 133 -12.13 18.14 18.28
CA GLU A 133 -12.39 18.96 17.12
C GLU A 133 -11.95 18.26 15.83
N PHE A 134 -10.77 17.64 15.84
CA PHE A 134 -10.32 16.83 14.71
C PHE A 134 -11.31 15.71 14.35
N ASN A 135 -11.79 14.99 15.36
CA ASN A 135 -12.80 13.95 15.15
C ASN A 135 -14.10 14.55 14.60
N ARG A 136 -14.51 15.73 15.09
CA ARG A 136 -15.73 16.42 14.65
C ARG A 136 -15.70 16.72 13.15
N ILE A 137 -14.60 17.31 12.66
CA ILE A 137 -14.43 17.64 11.24
C ILE A 137 -14.29 16.38 10.39
N LEU A 138 -13.60 15.33 10.87
CA LEU A 138 -13.51 14.05 10.16
C LEU A 138 -14.88 13.39 9.99
N THR A 139 -15.72 13.42 11.01
CA THR A 139 -17.06 12.81 10.96
C THR A 139 -18.13 13.75 10.40
N GLY A 140 -17.77 14.99 10.03
CA GLY A 140 -18.70 16.00 9.50
C GLY A 140 -19.82 16.41 10.47
N THR A 141 -19.59 16.26 11.77
CA THR A 141 -20.60 16.56 12.80
C THR A 141 -20.66 18.06 13.11
N ALA A 142 -21.84 18.55 13.49
CA ALA A 142 -22.00 19.96 13.84
C ALA A 142 -21.22 20.31 15.12
N PRO A 143 -20.60 21.50 15.19
CA PRO A 143 -20.01 21.99 16.44
C PRO A 143 -21.09 22.28 17.49
N LYS A 144 -20.67 22.42 18.75
CA LYS A 144 -21.57 22.87 19.80
C LYS A 144 -22.00 24.30 19.50
N LYS A 145 -23.28 24.61 19.74
CA LYS A 145 -23.78 25.96 19.53
C LYS A 145 -23.01 26.97 20.39
N GLY A 146 -22.54 28.05 19.78
CA GLY A 146 -21.70 29.08 20.39
C GLY A 146 -20.23 28.69 20.56
N GLN A 147 -19.80 27.53 20.06
CA GLN A 147 -18.39 27.12 20.09
C GLN A 147 -17.55 27.93 19.10
N PHE A 148 -18.11 28.20 17.92
CA PHE A 148 -17.45 28.91 16.83
C PHE A 148 -18.32 30.07 16.31
N ASN A 149 -17.86 30.75 15.26
CA ASN A 149 -18.64 31.79 14.59
C ASN A 149 -19.88 31.20 13.89
N LEU A 150 -20.87 32.07 13.61
CA LEU A 150 -22.13 31.67 13.01
C LEU A 150 -21.94 31.10 11.60
N GLU A 151 -20.93 31.56 10.89
CA GLU A 151 -20.57 31.10 9.55
C GLU A 151 -20.17 29.62 9.56
N THR A 152 -19.35 29.21 10.53
CA THR A 152 -18.91 27.82 10.75
C THR A 152 -20.09 26.94 11.17
N GLU A 153 -20.92 27.41 12.11
CA GLU A 153 -22.08 26.64 12.57
C GLU A 153 -23.04 26.31 11.41
N ASN A 154 -23.22 27.27 10.50
CA ASN A 154 -24.10 27.14 9.34
C ASN A 154 -23.41 26.59 8.08
N TYR A 155 -22.09 26.40 8.10
CA TYR A 155 -21.37 25.89 6.95
C TYR A 155 -21.78 24.43 6.67
N PRO A 156 -22.07 24.03 5.41
CA PRO A 156 -22.38 22.64 5.12
C PRO A 156 -21.18 21.76 5.43
N ARG A 157 -21.40 20.60 6.05
CA ARG A 157 -20.33 19.68 6.46
C ARG A 157 -20.44 18.37 5.71
N GLU A 158 -19.31 17.71 5.50
CA GLU A 158 -19.23 16.39 4.90
C GLU A 158 -18.27 15.57 5.75
N ALA A 159 -18.64 14.33 6.06
CA ALA A 159 -17.68 13.40 6.63
C ALA A 159 -16.56 13.16 5.61
N SER A 160 -15.33 12.99 6.09
CA SER A 160 -14.22 12.67 5.21
C SER A 160 -14.44 11.29 4.56
N SER A 161 -14.22 11.19 3.25
CA SER A 161 -14.36 9.93 2.52
C SER A 161 -13.11 9.04 2.61
N GLN A 162 -11.97 9.60 3.01
CA GLN A 162 -10.71 8.89 3.11
C GLN A 162 -10.64 8.01 4.37
N GLN A 163 -9.89 6.93 4.31
CA GLN A 163 -9.58 6.10 5.47
C GLN A 163 -8.32 6.63 6.16
N ILE A 164 -8.42 6.98 7.44
CA ILE A 164 -7.27 7.37 8.24
C ILE A 164 -6.59 6.11 8.80
N LEU A 165 -5.33 5.93 8.41
CA LEU A 165 -4.46 4.84 8.82
C LEU A 165 -3.49 5.36 9.87
N ILE A 166 -3.55 4.79 11.07
CA ILE A 166 -2.65 5.17 12.16
C ILE A 166 -1.98 3.91 12.70
N ALA A 167 -0.65 3.89 12.64
CA ALA A 167 0.12 2.88 13.36
C ALA A 167 0.11 3.22 14.86
N ASN A 168 -0.69 2.49 15.64
CA ASN A 168 -0.72 2.48 17.12
C ASN A 168 -0.45 3.82 17.83
N VAL A 169 -1.50 4.57 18.17
CA VAL A 169 -1.40 5.61 19.20
C VAL A 169 -1.37 4.94 20.57
N LEU A 170 -0.20 4.93 21.23
CA LEU A 170 -0.10 4.52 22.63
C LEU A 170 -0.76 5.58 23.52
N LYS A 171 -1.87 5.24 24.17
CA LYS A 171 -2.38 6.04 25.29
C LYS A 171 -1.39 5.91 26.45
N LYS A 172 -0.52 6.92 26.61
CA LYS A 172 0.61 6.95 27.57
C LYS A 172 0.18 6.63 29.02
N MET A 173 -1.07 6.92 29.36
CA MET A 173 -1.65 6.68 30.70
C MET A 173 -2.09 5.23 30.94
N THR A 174 -2.34 4.42 29.91
CA THR A 174 -2.88 3.05 30.07
C THR A 174 -1.96 1.94 29.57
N ARG A 175 -0.86 2.26 28.89
CA ARG A 175 0.10 1.28 28.32
C ARG A 175 -0.56 0.16 27.49
N ARG A 176 -1.74 0.40 26.91
CA ARG A 176 -2.42 -0.56 26.04
C ARG A 176 -2.24 -0.13 24.58
N PHE A 177 -1.89 -1.10 23.73
CA PHE A 177 -1.90 -0.95 22.29
C PHE A 177 -3.36 -0.94 21.80
N HIS A 178 -3.71 0.01 20.94
CA HIS A 178 -4.91 -0.01 20.12
C HIS A 178 -4.47 0.17 18.67
N ILE A 179 -4.54 -0.92 17.89
CA ILE A 179 -4.46 -0.82 16.43
C ILE A 179 -5.83 -0.33 15.98
N ILE A 180 -5.90 0.93 15.55
CA ILE A 180 -7.08 1.50 14.91
C ILE A 180 -6.70 1.73 13.45
N GLY A 181 -6.63 0.64 12.68
CA GLY A 181 -6.99 0.70 11.27
C GLY A 181 -8.51 0.65 11.19
N SER A 182 -9.16 1.68 11.74
CA SER A 182 -10.61 1.78 11.70
C SER A 182 -10.95 2.67 10.52
N ARG A 183 -11.84 2.18 9.66
CA ARG A 183 -12.83 3.08 9.09
C ARG A 183 -13.47 3.76 10.30
N MET A 184 -13.05 4.98 10.62
CA MET A 184 -13.71 5.77 11.66
C MET A 184 -15.13 5.96 11.12
N LEU A 185 -16.07 5.19 11.67
CA LEU A 185 -17.50 5.26 11.38
C LEU A 185 -18.11 6.36 12.24
#